data_AF-A0A392NGI8-F1
#
_entry.id   AF-A0A392NGI8-F1
#
_cell.length_a   1.000
_cell.length_b   1.000
_cell.length_c   1.000
_cell.angle_alpha   90.00
_cell.angle_beta   90.00
_cell.angle_gamma   90.00
#
_symmetry.space_group_name_H-M   'P 1'
#
loop_
_entity.id
_entity.type
_entity.pdbx_description
1 polymer ?
#
loop_
_entity_poly.entity_id
_entity_poly.type
_entity_poly.pdbx_seq_one_letter_code
_entity_poly.pdbx_strand_id
1 'polypeptide(L)' 'MHELGLSSKKPFKKCARVVGEVLGKFHPHGDAAVYDSMVRMAQDFSLRSPLVNGHGNFGSIDADPPAAMRYT' A
#
# COMPACT_ATOMS: atom_id res chain seq x y z
N MET A 1 7.89 5.34 3.71
CA MET A 1 8.39 3.94 3.74
C MET A 1 9.88 3.84 4.06
N HIS A 2 10.73 4.69 3.46
CA HIS A 2 12.17 4.73 3.75
C HIS A 2 12.48 4.93 5.25
N GLU A 3 11.85 5.90 5.92
CA GLU A 3 12.05 6.15 7.36
C GLU A 3 11.62 4.98 8.27
N LEU A 4 10.67 4.16 7.81
CA LEU A 4 10.28 2.92 8.49
C LEU A 4 11.28 1.78 8.24
N GLY A 5 12.32 2.01 7.43
CA GLY A 5 13.31 1.02 7.05
C GLY A 5 12.72 -0.14 6.24
N LEU A 6 11.62 0.08 5.51
CA LEU A 6 11.01 -0.94 4.65
C LEU A 6 11.81 -1.05 3.36
N SER A 7 12.37 -2.22 3.11
CA SER A 7 13.18 -2.51 1.91
C SER A 7 12.83 -3.90 1.39
N SER A 8 13.08 -4.17 0.12
CA SER A 8 12.75 -5.44 -0.55
C SER A 8 13.40 -6.67 0.07
N LYS A 9 14.50 -6.50 0.82
CA LYS A 9 15.22 -7.59 1.50
C LYS A 9 14.59 -7.99 2.85
N LYS A 10 13.62 -7.22 3.35
CA LYS A 10 12.98 -7.46 4.66
C LYS A 10 11.61 -8.12 4.48
N PRO A 11 11.12 -8.87 5.48
CA PRO A 11 9.79 -9.45 5.44
C PRO A 11 8.69 -8.39 5.25
N PHE A 12 7.61 -8.77 4.58
CA PHE A 12 6.42 -7.94 4.40
C PHE A 12 5.88 -7.41 5.74
N LYS A 13 5.33 -6.20 5.70
CA LYS A 13 4.67 -5.55 6.83
C LYS A 13 3.27 -5.15 6.40
N LYS A 14 2.33 -5.22 7.35
CA LYS A 14 0.94 -4.88 7.11
C LYS A 14 0.78 -3.45 6.59
N CYS A 15 -0.05 -3.29 5.57
CA CYS A 15 -0.38 -2.01 4.97
C CYS A 15 -0.91 -1.01 6.01
N ALA A 16 -1.74 -1.47 6.95
CA ALA A 16 -2.27 -0.68 8.05
C ALA A 16 -1.19 0.04 8.89
N ARG A 17 0.01 -0.56 9.05
CA ARG A 17 1.13 0.06 9.76
C ARG A 17 1.65 1.29 9.00
N VAL A 18 1.80 1.17 7.68
CA VAL A 18 2.33 2.25 6.85
C VAL A 18 1.31 3.39 6.77
N VAL A 19 0.03 3.06 6.61
CA VAL A 19 -1.07 4.04 6.61
C VAL A 19 -1.06 4.82 7.92
N GLY A 20 -1.06 4.15 9.08
CA GLY A 20 -1.03 4.81 10.37
C GLY A 20 0.17 5.74 10.58
N GLU A 21 1.36 5.33 10.12
CA GLU A 21 2.56 6.16 10.18
C GLU A 21 2.42 7.45 9.36
N VAL A 22 1.90 7.33 8.13
CA VAL A 22 1.70 8.48 7.25
C VAL A 22 0.67 9.44 7.82
N LEU A 23 -0.45 8.91 8.34
CA LEU A 23 -1.49 9.71 8.97
C LEU A 23 -0.98 10.45 10.20
N GLY A 24 -0.19 9.78 11.04
CA GLY A 24 0.32 10.36 12.28
C GLY A 24 1.40 11.43 12.09
N LYS A 25 2.13 11.40 10.97
CA LYS A 25 3.33 12.26 10.79
C LYS A 25 3.29 13.20 9.61
N PHE A 26 2.63 12.84 8.50
CA PHE A 26 2.82 13.53 7.22
C PHE A 26 1.52 13.95 6.55
N HIS A 27 0.43 13.22 6.75
CA HIS A 27 -0.84 13.48 6.06
C HIS A 27 -2.06 13.22 6.97
N PRO A 28 -2.42 14.17 7.85
CA PRO A 28 -3.44 13.97 8.89
C PRO A 28 -4.88 14.12 8.37
N HIS A 29 -5.23 13.39 7.30
CA HIS A 29 -6.57 13.36 6.72
C HIS A 29 -7.12 11.93 6.68
N GLY A 30 -8.17 11.68 5.90
CA GLY A 30 -8.75 10.34 5.74
C GLY A 30 -7.72 9.30 5.30
N ASP A 31 -7.85 8.08 5.83
CA ASP A 31 -6.95 6.95 5.58
C ASP A 31 -7.05 6.41 4.15
N ALA A 32 -8.24 6.50 3.55
CA ALA A 32 -8.54 6.00 2.21
C ALA A 32 -7.55 6.50 1.16
N ALA A 33 -7.27 7.81 1.11
CA ALA A 33 -6.35 8.37 0.10
C ALA A 33 -4.93 7.78 0.21
N VAL A 34 -4.46 7.51 1.43
CA VAL A 34 -3.14 6.90 1.67
C VAL A 34 -3.14 5.43 1.24
N TYR A 35 -4.19 4.69 1.61
CA TYR A 35 -4.30 3.28 1.26
C TYR A 35 -4.48 3.07 -0.25
N ASP A 36 -5.35 3.83 -0.90
CA ASP A 36 -5.60 3.76 -2.33
C ASP A 36 -4.34 4.10 -3.14
N SER A 37 -3.56 5.08 -2.68
CA SER A 37 -2.25 5.39 -3.29
C SER A 37 -1.29 4.20 -3.21
N MET A 38 -1.24 3.53 -2.07
CA MET A 38 -0.38 2.35 -1.87
C MET A 38 -0.86 1.16 -2.71
N VAL A 39 -2.18 0.95 -2.80
CA VAL A 39 -2.78 -0.08 -3.66
C VAL A 39 -2.42 0.18 -5.11
N ARG A 40 -2.63 1.40 -5.61
CA ARG A 40 -2.32 1.78 -6.98
C ARG A 40 -0.84 1.57 -7.32
N MET A 41 0.06 1.87 -6.39
CA MET A 41 1.50 1.69 -6.58
C MET A 41 1.96 0.23 -6.58
N ALA A 42 1.12 -0.71 -6.14
CA ALA A 42 1.38 -2.14 -6.13
C ALA A 42 0.78 -2.90 -7.33
N GLN A 43 -0.13 -2.28 -8.08
CA GLN A 43 -0.80 -2.88 -9.24
C GLN A 43 0.08 -2.76 -10.51
N ASP A 44 0.46 -3.90 -11.08
CA ASP A 44 1.29 -4.00 -12.30
C ASP A 44 0.56 -3.55 -13.57
N PHE A 45 -0.76 -3.75 -13.66
CA PHE A 45 -1.60 -3.23 -14.73
C PHE A 45 -1.78 -1.71 -14.67
N SER A 46 -1.42 -1.09 -13.55
CA SER A 46 -1.63 0.33 -13.24
C SER A 46 -0.39 1.19 -13.49
N LEU A 47 0.81 0.58 -13.41
CA LEU A 47 2.12 1.22 -13.56
C LEU A 47 3.08 0.31 -14.31
N ARG A 48 3.80 0.86 -15.29
CA ARG A 48 4.85 0.13 -16.01
C ARG A 48 5.95 -0.45 -15.09
N SER A 49 6.22 0.23 -13.97
CA SER A 49 7.20 -0.20 -12.97
C SER A 49 6.65 0.08 -11.57
N PRO A 50 6.06 -0.93 -10.90
CA PRO A 50 5.51 -0.78 -9.56
C PRO A 50 6.56 -0.31 -8.55
N LEU A 51 6.13 0.58 -7.64
CA LEU A 51 7.00 1.15 -6.59
C LEU A 51 6.78 0.47 -5.24
N VAL A 52 5.68 -0.25 -5.08
CA VAL A 52 5.34 -1.03 -3.90
C VAL A 52 5.27 -2.50 -4.30
N ASN A 53 5.97 -3.36 -3.57
CA ASN A 53 5.78 -4.80 -3.68
C ASN A 53 4.75 -5.23 -2.63
N GLY A 54 3.53 -5.58 -3.07
CA GLY A 54 2.42 -6.00 -2.22
C GLY A 54 2.26 -7.52 -2.15
N HIS A 55 1.65 -8.03 -1.07
CA HIS A 55 1.25 -9.43 -0.96
C HIS A 55 -0.20 -9.53 -0.47
N GLY A 56 -1.07 -10.14 -1.27
CA GLY A 56 -2.50 -10.25 -1.01
C GLY A 56 -3.33 -9.79 -2.20
N ASN A 57 -4.61 -9.50 -1.98
CA ASN A 57 -5.50 -8.97 -3.01
C ASN A 57 -5.37 -7.44 -3.11
N PHE A 58 -4.80 -6.96 -4.22
CA PHE A 58 -4.64 -5.54 -4.56
C PHE A 58 -5.59 -5.09 -5.70
N GLY A 59 -6.64 -5.88 -5.97
CA GLY A 59 -7.60 -5.65 -7.03
C GLY A 59 -7.16 -6.20 -8.38
N SER A 60 -8.05 -6.11 -9.36
CA SER A 60 -7.85 -6.65 -10.72
C SER A 60 -8.35 -5.68 -11.79
N ILE A 61 -8.06 -5.98 -13.06
CA ILE A 61 -8.62 -5.25 -14.21
C ILE A 61 -10.13 -5.48 -14.36
N ASP A 62 -10.65 -6.57 -13.79
CA ASP A 62 -12.07 -6.96 -13.80
C ASP A 62 -12.90 -6.20 -12.76
N ALA A 63 -12.35 -5.14 -12.18
CA ALA A 63 -12.95 -4.30 -11.14
C ALA A 63 -13.17 -5.00 -9.79
N ASP A 64 -12.43 -6.08 -9.50
CA ASP A 64 -12.39 -6.62 -8.14
C ASP A 64 -11.73 -5.60 -7.20
N PRO A 65 -12.37 -5.22 -6.08
CA PRO A 65 -11.77 -4.26 -5.16
C PRO A 65 -10.59 -4.88 -4.40
N PRO A 66 -9.59 -4.08 -4.01
CA PRO A 66 -8.53 -4.52 -3.12
C PRO A 66 -9.11 -4.96 -1.77
N ALA A 67 -8.45 -5.90 -1.10
CA ALA A 67 -8.80 -6.24 0.28
C ALA A 67 -8.52 -5.04 1.21
N ALA A 68 -9.11 -5.03 2.40
CA ALA A 68 -8.83 -4.00 3.40
C ALA A 68 -7.35 -4.03 3.88
N MET A 69 -6.82 -2.87 4.29
CA MET A 69 -5.40 -2.67 4.70
C MET A 69 -4.88 -3.56 5.84
N ARG A 70 -5.76 -4.25 6.56
CA ARG A 70 -5.40 -5.25 7.60
C ARG A 70 -5.02 -6.61 7.00
N TYR A 71 -5.44 -6.88 5.77
CA TYR A 71 -5.18 -8.14 5.07
C TYR A 71 -3.98 -8.07 4.13
N THR A 72 -3.59 -6.87 3.71
CA THR A 72 -2.46 -6.59 2.80
C THR A 72 -1.23 -6.07 3.53
#